data_AF-A0A6A4LI84-F1
#
_entry.id   AF-A0A6A4LI84-F1
#
_cell.length_a   1.000
_cell.length_b   1.000
_cell.length_c   1.000
_cell.angle_alpha   90.00
_cell.angle_beta   90.00
_cell.angle_gamma   90.00
#
_symmetry.space_group_name_H-M   'P 1'
#
loop_
_entity.id
_entity.type
_entity.pdbx_description
1 polymer ?
#
loop_
_entity_poly.entity_id
_entity_poly.type
_entity_poly.pdbx_seq_one_letter_code
_entity_poly.pdbx_strand_id
1 'polypeptide(L)'
;MVVTSNGEEVQEQTKPEYDRKSELKAFDDTKTGVKGLVDAGVTKIPRIFIHDKSQLNDISTTSSVASLFSVPIIDFEGVDEGSAQRTGIIKKVRDACEKFGFFQVVNHGIAKYVMDDMIDGVRRFHEQDTEVKKGFYTRDLTRKFGYVSNFDLYTGPATNWRDTITCTMAPQPPDPQELPAVCRDILIEYSKHMMRLGLVIFEVLSEALGLNPNHLKEMDCAEGLYVLGHYYPACPEPDLTLGTSNHADNGFFTVLLQDQMGGLQILHENQWVDVPPLPGALVVNVADLLQASPYNCDDLFVFYFGIFYSTLT
;
A
#
# COMPACT_ATOMS: atom_id res chain seq x y z
N MET A 1 43.18 59.40 -29.12
CA MET A 1 43.32 58.75 -27.81
C MET A 1 42.18 57.74 -27.73
N VAL A 2 42.51 56.46 -27.90
CA VAL A 2 41.55 55.37 -28.04
C VAL A 2 41.05 54.99 -26.66
N VAL A 3 39.73 55.02 -26.45
CA VAL A 3 39.08 54.51 -25.24
C VAL A 3 38.62 53.09 -25.56
N THR A 4 39.36 52.10 -25.07
CA THR A 4 38.91 50.70 -25.01
C THR A 4 38.35 50.44 -23.62
N SER A 5 37.03 50.28 -23.51
CA SER A 5 36.39 49.68 -22.35
C SER A 5 36.35 48.17 -22.56
N ASN A 6 37.10 47.41 -21.76
CA ASN A 6 36.96 45.96 -21.69
C ASN A 6 35.69 45.64 -20.90
N GLY A 7 34.66 45.15 -21.59
CA GLY A 7 33.54 44.48 -20.96
C GLY A 7 33.93 43.03 -20.64
N GLU A 8 33.97 42.69 -19.38
CA GLU A 8 34.00 41.30 -18.93
C GLU A 8 32.60 40.70 -19.13
N GLU A 9 32.47 39.80 -20.11
CA GLU A 9 31.28 38.97 -20.26
C GLU A 9 31.23 37.96 -19.11
N VAL A 10 30.28 38.17 -18.20
CA VAL A 10 29.90 37.18 -17.20
C VAL A 10 29.20 36.04 -17.94
N GLN A 11 29.91 34.93 -18.17
CA GLN A 11 29.30 33.68 -18.61
C GLN A 11 28.36 33.18 -17.51
N GLU A 12 27.06 33.37 -17.73
CA GLU A 12 26.00 32.78 -16.94
C GLU A 12 26.07 31.25 -17.12
N GLN A 13 26.67 30.56 -16.14
CA GLN A 13 26.70 29.09 -16.11
C GLN A 13 25.26 28.58 -16.05
N THR A 14 24.72 28.19 -17.20
CA THR A 14 23.44 27.54 -17.33
C THR A 14 23.54 26.22 -16.56
N LYS A 15 22.82 26.11 -15.43
CA LYS A 15 22.77 24.85 -14.68
C LYS A 15 22.26 23.76 -15.65
N PRO A 16 22.93 22.60 -15.74
CA PRO A 16 22.46 21.53 -16.60
C PRO A 16 21.03 21.16 -16.22
N GLU A 17 20.17 21.05 -17.24
CA GLU A 17 18.79 20.63 -17.08
C GLU A 17 18.74 19.26 -16.39
N TYR A 18 17.83 19.11 -15.45
CA TYR A 18 17.73 17.90 -14.65
C TYR A 18 17.15 16.74 -15.47
N ASP A 19 17.99 15.75 -15.78
CA ASP A 19 17.57 14.54 -16.47
C ASP A 19 17.01 13.49 -15.50
N ARG A 20 15.73 13.65 -15.15
CA ARG A 20 15.00 12.70 -14.30
C ARG A 20 15.02 11.28 -14.85
N LYS A 21 14.96 11.11 -16.18
CA LYS A 21 14.84 9.79 -16.81
C LYS A 21 16.12 8.98 -16.60
N SER A 22 17.28 9.61 -16.75
CA SER A 22 18.57 8.97 -16.48
C SER A 22 18.74 8.61 -15.00
N GLU A 23 18.30 9.46 -14.06
CA GLU A 23 18.35 9.14 -12.63
C GLU A 23 17.43 7.96 -12.27
N LEU A 24 16.19 7.93 -12.76
CA LEU A 24 15.26 6.80 -12.57
C LEU A 24 15.86 5.51 -13.10
N LYS A 25 16.42 5.55 -14.31
CA LYS A 25 17.06 4.38 -14.92
C LYS A 25 18.25 3.89 -14.10
N ALA A 26 19.12 4.82 -13.65
CA ALA A 26 20.27 4.46 -12.83
C ALA A 26 19.84 3.82 -11.51
N PHE A 27 18.82 4.38 -10.84
CA PHE A 27 18.22 3.79 -9.64
C PHE A 27 17.66 2.39 -9.91
N ASP A 28 16.86 2.24 -10.96
CA ASP A 28 16.22 0.97 -11.33
C ASP A 28 17.23 -0.13 -11.70
N ASP A 29 18.28 0.24 -12.44
CA ASP A 29 19.35 -0.67 -12.87
C ASP A 29 20.12 -1.25 -11.67
N THR A 30 20.13 -0.57 -10.51
CA THR A 30 20.72 -1.11 -9.28
C THR A 30 19.98 -2.35 -8.79
N LYS A 31 18.65 -2.41 -8.98
CA LYS A 31 17.76 -3.45 -8.45
C LYS A 31 17.83 -3.65 -6.93
N THR A 32 18.36 -2.65 -6.20
CA THR A 32 18.53 -2.70 -4.74
C THR A 32 17.41 -2.02 -3.97
N GLY A 33 16.62 -1.22 -4.68
CA GLY A 33 15.54 -0.42 -4.13
C GLY A 33 15.97 0.66 -3.15
N VAL A 34 14.99 1.23 -2.46
CA VAL A 34 15.19 2.29 -1.46
C VAL A 34 16.00 1.75 -0.28
N LYS A 35 15.78 0.49 0.12
CA LYS A 35 16.58 -0.14 1.17
C LYS A 35 18.07 -0.16 0.82
N GLY A 36 18.42 -0.41 -0.45
CA GLY A 36 19.81 -0.33 -0.92
C GLY A 36 20.43 1.06 -0.81
N LEU A 37 19.65 2.13 -0.97
CA LEU A 37 20.12 3.51 -0.73
C LEU A 37 20.41 3.74 0.75
N VAL A 38 19.53 3.26 1.63
CA VAL A 38 19.70 3.36 3.09
C VAL A 38 20.92 2.57 3.55
N ASP A 39 21.08 1.33 3.07
CA ASP A 39 22.23 0.48 3.40
C ASP A 39 23.57 1.07 2.91
N ALA A 40 23.53 1.91 1.87
CA ALA A 40 24.68 2.68 1.39
C ALA A 40 24.98 3.95 2.21
N GLY A 41 24.19 4.25 3.25
CA GLY A 41 24.41 5.38 4.15
C GLY A 41 23.99 6.73 3.57
N VAL A 42 22.93 6.76 2.75
CA VAL A 42 22.44 8.00 2.14
C VAL A 42 22.00 9.01 3.22
N THR A 43 22.48 10.26 3.11
CA THR A 43 22.12 11.36 4.03
C THR A 43 21.22 12.41 3.39
N LYS A 44 21.03 12.34 2.06
CA LYS A 44 20.12 13.18 1.29
C LYS A 44 19.39 12.34 0.25
N ILE A 45 18.08 12.52 0.13
CA ILE A 45 17.32 11.70 -0.81
C ILE A 45 17.61 12.12 -2.26
N PRO A 46 17.70 11.16 -3.20
CA PRO A 46 17.81 11.47 -4.63
C PRO A 46 16.62 12.31 -5.12
N ARG A 47 16.81 13.13 -6.16
CA ARG A 47 15.80 14.11 -6.59
C ARG A 47 14.53 13.45 -7.13
N ILE A 48 14.64 12.20 -7.60
CA ILE A 48 13.47 11.40 -8.01
C ILE A 48 12.47 11.16 -6.87
N PHE A 49 12.89 11.22 -5.60
CA PHE A 49 12.03 11.03 -4.41
C PHE A 49 11.45 12.33 -3.83
N ILE A 50 11.84 13.49 -4.36
CA ILE A 50 11.36 14.78 -3.84
C ILE A 50 9.98 15.07 -4.45
N HIS A 51 8.96 15.14 -3.59
CA HIS A 51 7.60 15.50 -3.96
C HIS A 51 7.41 17.02 -4.03
N ASP A 52 6.42 17.48 -4.80
CA ASP A 52 6.11 18.91 -4.89
C ASP A 52 5.57 19.41 -3.54
N LYS A 53 5.96 20.64 -3.14
CA LYS A 53 5.53 21.24 -1.88
C LYS A 53 4.02 21.37 -1.73
N SER A 54 3.29 21.53 -2.83
CA SER A 54 1.81 21.53 -2.81
C SER A 54 1.25 20.21 -2.29
N GLN A 55 1.79 19.07 -2.76
CA GLN A 55 1.38 17.74 -2.30
C GLN A 55 1.70 17.50 -0.82
N LEU A 56 2.80 18.09 -0.32
CA LEU A 56 3.24 17.97 1.07
C LEU A 56 2.46 18.90 2.03
N ASN A 57 2.13 20.12 1.58
CA ASN A 57 1.45 21.12 2.40
C ASN A 57 -0.01 20.76 2.70
N ASP A 58 -0.69 20.08 1.78
CA ASP A 58 -2.05 19.58 2.00
C ASP A 58 -2.10 18.59 3.16
N ILE A 59 -1.00 17.85 3.41
CA ILE A 59 -0.87 16.86 4.49
C ILE A 59 -0.47 17.53 5.82
N SER A 60 0.44 18.52 5.79
CA SER A 60 0.99 19.13 7.01
C SER A 60 0.02 20.07 7.75
N THR A 61 -1.02 20.59 7.10
CA THR A 61 -1.86 21.66 7.66
C THR A 61 -3.05 21.17 8.51
N THR A 62 -3.33 19.86 8.52
CA THR A 62 -4.56 19.30 9.14
C THR A 62 -4.36 18.71 10.55
N SER A 63 -3.11 18.53 10.99
CA SER A 63 -2.77 17.87 12.27
C SER A 63 -3.31 18.59 13.53
N SER A 64 -3.59 19.90 13.47
CA SER A 64 -4.00 20.68 14.66
C SER A 64 -5.50 20.64 14.99
N VAL A 65 -6.37 20.13 14.10
CA VAL A 65 -7.84 20.10 14.30
C VAL A 65 -8.42 18.68 14.32
N ALA A 66 -7.63 17.66 13.97
CA ALA A 66 -8.06 16.26 13.75
C ALA A 66 -8.51 15.47 15.00
N SER A 67 -8.59 16.10 16.18
CA SER A 67 -8.84 15.42 17.47
C SER A 67 -10.24 14.81 17.67
N LEU A 68 -11.16 14.90 16.69
CA LEU A 68 -12.54 14.42 16.82
C LEU A 68 -12.94 13.31 15.83
N PHE A 69 -12.08 12.96 14.87
CA PHE A 69 -12.40 11.98 13.83
C PHE A 69 -11.59 10.70 14.01
N SER A 70 -12.27 9.57 14.12
CA SER A 70 -11.67 8.24 14.19
C SER A 70 -12.36 7.30 13.21
N VAL A 71 -11.56 6.57 12.43
CA VAL A 71 -12.07 5.49 11.56
C VAL A 71 -12.88 4.49 12.39
N PRO A 72 -14.12 4.12 11.97
CA PRO A 72 -14.96 3.21 12.73
C PRO A 72 -14.29 1.87 13.01
N ILE A 73 -14.39 1.37 14.24
CA ILE A 73 -13.94 0.03 14.63
C ILE A 73 -15.15 -0.89 14.69
N ILE A 74 -15.11 -2.00 13.96
CA ILE A 74 -16.21 -2.95 13.82
C ILE A 74 -15.74 -4.31 14.34
N ASP A 75 -16.49 -4.81 15.31
CA ASP A 75 -16.30 -6.14 15.88
C ASP A 75 -16.95 -7.19 14.98
N PHE A 76 -16.15 -8.14 14.48
CA PHE A 76 -16.60 -9.25 13.65
C PHE A 76 -16.94 -10.51 14.45
N GLU A 77 -16.95 -10.45 15.79
CA GLU A 77 -17.48 -11.53 16.61
C GLU A 77 -18.96 -11.79 16.27
N GLY A 78 -19.26 -13.00 15.77
CA GLY A 78 -20.59 -13.35 15.30
C GLY A 78 -20.96 -12.72 13.95
N VAL A 79 -19.97 -12.45 13.09
CA VAL A 79 -20.23 -12.03 11.69
C VAL A 79 -20.86 -13.14 10.86
N ASP A 80 -20.65 -14.41 11.20
CA ASP A 80 -21.12 -15.58 10.44
C ASP A 80 -22.64 -15.61 10.23
N GLU A 81 -23.07 -16.27 9.15
CA GLU A 81 -24.49 -16.43 8.81
C GLU A 81 -25.28 -17.11 9.94
N GLY A 82 -26.50 -16.61 10.20
CA GLY A 82 -27.38 -17.12 11.27
C GLY A 82 -27.10 -16.58 12.67
N SER A 83 -26.01 -15.83 12.86
CA SER A 83 -25.73 -15.11 14.10
C SER A 83 -26.71 -13.96 14.34
N ALA A 84 -27.15 -13.77 15.59
CA ALA A 84 -28.02 -12.66 15.97
C ALA A 84 -27.33 -11.29 15.83
N GLN A 85 -25.99 -11.27 15.86
CA GLN A 85 -25.17 -10.08 15.77
C GLN A 85 -25.00 -9.57 14.33
N ARG A 86 -25.16 -10.45 13.32
CA ARG A 86 -24.81 -10.18 11.92
C ARG A 86 -25.51 -8.94 11.36
N THR A 87 -26.82 -8.78 11.58
CA THR A 87 -27.57 -7.60 11.11
C THR A 87 -27.00 -6.28 11.65
N GLY A 88 -26.54 -6.27 12.90
CA GLY A 88 -25.90 -5.10 13.51
C GLY A 88 -24.53 -4.81 12.88
N ILE A 89 -23.76 -5.85 12.57
CA ILE A 89 -22.46 -5.74 11.89
C ILE A 89 -22.65 -5.19 10.48
N ILE A 90 -23.57 -5.74 9.69
CA ILE A 90 -23.89 -5.27 8.32
C ILE A 90 -24.25 -3.78 8.34
N LYS A 91 -25.07 -3.33 9.29
CA LYS A 91 -25.42 -1.91 9.42
C LYS A 91 -24.19 -1.03 9.69
N LYS A 92 -23.31 -1.44 10.60
CA LYS A 92 -22.07 -0.71 10.90
C LYS A 92 -21.14 -0.64 9.68
N VAL A 93 -21.00 -1.74 8.94
CA VAL A 93 -20.20 -1.79 7.71
C VAL A 93 -20.78 -0.85 6.66
N ARG A 94 -22.11 -0.89 6.43
CA ARG A 94 -22.79 0.05 5.53
C ARG A 94 -22.49 1.50 5.92
N ASP A 95 -22.72 1.86 7.18
CA ASP A 95 -22.50 3.22 7.68
C ASP A 95 -21.04 3.66 7.52
N ALA A 96 -20.07 2.76 7.74
CA ALA A 96 -18.66 3.06 7.60
C ALA A 96 -18.23 3.23 6.13
N CYS A 97 -18.70 2.36 5.23
CA CYS A 97 -18.47 2.48 3.80
C CYS A 97 -19.04 3.77 3.23
N GLU A 98 -20.28 4.15 3.57
CA GLU A 98 -20.93 5.35 3.04
C GLU A 98 -20.28 6.66 3.54
N LYS A 99 -19.84 6.70 4.80
CA LYS A 99 -19.34 7.94 5.41
C LYS A 99 -17.83 8.12 5.28
N PHE A 100 -17.08 7.02 5.36
CA PHE A 100 -15.63 7.06 5.46
C PHE A 100 -14.94 6.36 4.29
N GLY A 101 -15.58 5.34 3.71
CA GLY A 101 -14.91 4.41 2.79
C GLY A 101 -13.87 3.51 3.48
N PHE A 102 -13.71 3.62 4.81
CA PHE A 102 -12.72 2.92 5.64
C PHE A 102 -13.35 2.45 6.95
N PHE A 103 -12.89 1.31 7.46
CA PHE A 103 -13.15 0.84 8.82
C PHE A 103 -12.01 -0.05 9.32
N GLN A 104 -11.87 -0.18 10.63
CA GLN A 104 -11.02 -1.18 11.27
C GLN A 104 -11.87 -2.37 11.70
N VAL A 105 -11.33 -3.57 11.57
CA VAL A 105 -11.98 -4.82 11.99
C VAL A 105 -11.19 -5.46 13.12
N VAL A 106 -11.89 -5.89 14.16
CA VAL A 106 -11.37 -6.70 15.27
C VAL A 106 -12.16 -8.02 15.38
N ASN A 107 -11.63 -9.01 16.09
CA ASN A 107 -12.23 -10.33 16.24
C ASN A 107 -12.59 -11.01 14.90
N HIS A 108 -11.79 -10.76 13.86
CA HIS A 108 -11.94 -11.34 12.51
C HIS A 108 -11.52 -12.82 12.40
N GLY A 109 -11.18 -13.47 13.52
CA GLY A 109 -10.86 -14.90 13.57
C GLY A 109 -9.46 -15.30 13.07
N ILE A 110 -8.57 -14.34 12.81
CA ILE A 110 -7.17 -14.61 12.43
C ILE A 110 -6.31 -14.53 13.68
N ALA A 111 -5.52 -15.57 13.93
CA ALA A 111 -4.65 -15.62 15.09
C ALA A 111 -3.57 -14.54 15.02
N LYS A 112 -3.29 -13.90 16.17
CA LYS A 112 -2.32 -12.81 16.25
C LYS A 112 -0.95 -13.19 15.68
N TYR A 113 -0.47 -14.41 15.95
CA TYR A 113 0.83 -14.86 15.47
C TYR A 113 0.93 -14.86 13.93
N VAL A 114 -0.18 -15.15 13.23
CA VAL A 114 -0.21 -15.15 11.75
C VAL A 114 0.03 -13.74 11.21
N MET A 115 -0.54 -12.73 11.87
CA MET A 115 -0.33 -11.33 11.51
C MET A 115 1.09 -10.87 11.85
N ASP A 116 1.56 -11.16 13.06
CA ASP A 116 2.91 -10.79 13.50
C ASP A 116 3.99 -11.44 12.61
N ASP A 117 3.89 -12.75 12.36
CA ASP A 117 4.85 -13.49 11.53
C ASP A 117 4.82 -13.03 10.08
N MET A 118 3.68 -12.54 9.58
CA MET A 118 3.57 -12.02 8.22
C MET A 118 4.28 -10.67 8.09
N ILE A 119 4.11 -9.76 9.06
CA ILE A 119 4.89 -8.51 9.14
C ILE A 119 6.39 -8.84 9.21
N ASP A 120 6.77 -9.78 10.08
CA ASP A 120 8.14 -10.24 10.24
C ASP A 120 8.67 -10.96 8.99
N GLY A 121 7.80 -11.63 8.22
CA GLY A 121 8.11 -12.24 6.93
C GLY A 121 8.48 -11.21 5.87
N VAL A 122 7.69 -10.14 5.74
CA VAL A 122 8.00 -9.00 4.86
C VAL A 122 9.31 -8.35 5.28
N ARG A 123 9.48 -8.06 6.57
CA ARG A 123 10.75 -7.52 7.10
C ARG A 123 11.93 -8.41 6.75
N ARG A 124 11.86 -9.71 7.10
CA ARG A 124 12.92 -10.68 6.81
C ARG A 124 13.28 -10.71 5.33
N PHE A 125 12.31 -10.61 4.42
CA PHE A 125 12.60 -10.53 2.99
C PHE A 125 13.46 -9.31 2.64
N HIS A 126 13.05 -8.11 3.08
CA HIS A 126 13.70 -6.84 2.74
C HIS A 126 15.03 -6.63 3.47
N GLU A 127 15.26 -7.30 4.60
CA GLU A 127 16.53 -7.29 5.34
C GLU A 127 17.54 -8.35 4.87
N GLN A 128 17.21 -9.18 3.88
CA GLN A 128 18.19 -10.10 3.29
C GLN A 128 19.31 -9.36 2.57
N ASP A 129 20.41 -10.09 2.34
CA ASP A 129 21.48 -9.68 1.44
C ASP A 129 20.93 -9.19 0.09
N THR A 130 21.44 -8.05 -0.35
CA THR A 130 21.01 -7.39 -1.59
C THR A 130 21.04 -8.32 -2.80
N GLU A 131 22.07 -9.16 -2.93
CA GLU A 131 22.18 -10.10 -4.06
C GLU A 131 21.07 -11.16 -4.08
N VAL A 132 20.56 -11.56 -2.91
CA VAL A 132 19.42 -12.48 -2.81
C VAL A 132 18.14 -11.77 -3.28
N LYS A 133 17.88 -10.56 -2.80
CA LYS A 133 16.70 -9.77 -3.18
C LYS A 133 16.68 -9.44 -4.68
N LYS A 134 17.85 -9.13 -5.27
CA LYS A 134 18.00 -8.88 -6.71
C LYS A 134 17.49 -10.02 -7.59
N GLY A 135 17.57 -11.27 -7.13
CA GLY A 135 17.02 -12.43 -7.85
C GLY A 135 15.50 -12.39 -8.03
N PHE A 136 14.81 -11.66 -7.15
CA PHE A 136 13.36 -11.45 -7.22
C PHE A 136 12.98 -10.12 -7.88
N TYR A 137 13.96 -9.23 -8.13
CA TYR A 137 13.67 -7.91 -8.68
C TYR A 137 13.10 -8.01 -10.09
N THR A 138 11.94 -7.43 -10.32
CA THR A 138 11.26 -7.50 -11.62
C THR A 138 10.29 -6.35 -11.83
N ARG A 139 10.22 -5.88 -13.07
CA ARG A 139 9.14 -5.01 -13.57
C ARG A 139 8.16 -5.75 -14.49
N ASP A 140 8.40 -7.03 -14.73
CA ASP A 140 7.48 -7.90 -15.47
C ASP A 140 6.28 -8.26 -14.56
N LEU A 141 5.12 -7.73 -14.93
CA LEU A 141 3.86 -7.92 -14.22
C LEU A 141 3.24 -9.30 -14.44
N THR A 142 3.78 -10.12 -15.35
CA THR A 142 3.33 -11.50 -15.55
C THR A 142 3.88 -12.46 -14.49
N ARG A 143 4.94 -12.05 -13.77
CA ARG A 143 5.48 -12.84 -12.66
C ARG A 143 4.51 -12.84 -11.48
N LYS A 144 4.19 -14.04 -11.00
CA LYS A 144 3.32 -14.22 -9.82
C LYS A 144 3.95 -13.69 -8.54
N PHE A 145 5.26 -13.75 -8.39
CA PHE A 145 6.00 -13.12 -7.29
C PHE A 145 7.07 -12.19 -7.84
N GLY A 146 7.20 -11.00 -7.23
CA GLY A 146 8.20 -10.02 -7.58
C GLY A 146 8.64 -9.16 -6.41
N TYR A 147 9.80 -8.54 -6.56
CA TYR A 147 10.29 -7.44 -5.73
C TYR A 147 10.49 -6.22 -6.64
N VAL A 148 10.02 -5.06 -6.22
CA VAL A 148 10.14 -3.83 -7.00
C VAL A 148 10.15 -2.61 -6.09
N SER A 149 10.78 -1.54 -6.58
CA SER A 149 10.61 -0.20 -6.02
C SER A 149 9.76 0.61 -6.97
N ASN A 150 8.55 0.91 -6.51
CA ASN A 150 7.49 1.63 -7.23
C ASN A 150 7.04 0.96 -8.54
N PHE A 151 5.77 0.54 -8.59
CA PHE A 151 5.17 0.00 -9.81
C PHE A 151 5.10 1.05 -10.93
N ASP A 152 4.90 2.31 -10.55
CA ASP A 152 4.74 3.48 -11.40
C ASP A 152 6.04 4.28 -11.59
N LEU A 153 7.23 3.69 -11.34
CA LEU A 153 8.51 4.41 -11.30
C LEU A 153 8.72 5.39 -12.48
N TYR A 154 8.36 4.95 -13.69
CA TYR A 154 8.57 5.71 -14.93
C TYR A 154 7.40 6.61 -15.34
N THR A 155 6.24 6.48 -14.69
CA THR A 155 5.00 7.21 -15.03
C THR A 155 4.61 8.21 -13.94
N GLY A 156 4.99 7.96 -12.69
CA GLY A 156 4.70 8.82 -11.55
C GLY A 156 5.49 10.12 -11.57
N PRO A 157 4.93 11.22 -11.02
CA PRO A 157 5.57 12.54 -10.97
C PRO A 157 6.77 12.56 -10.01
N ALA A 158 6.69 11.79 -8.93
CA ALA A 158 7.75 11.54 -7.96
C ALA A 158 7.75 10.05 -7.57
N THR A 159 8.89 9.55 -7.13
CA THR A 159 9.08 8.17 -6.67
C THR A 159 8.78 8.11 -5.18
N ASN A 160 8.04 7.11 -4.72
CA ASN A 160 7.78 6.93 -3.30
C ASN A 160 8.97 6.31 -2.56
N TRP A 161 9.19 6.71 -1.32
CA TRP A 161 10.21 6.15 -0.42
C TRP A 161 9.77 4.79 0.14
N ARG A 162 9.63 3.80 -0.74
CA ARG A 162 9.25 2.43 -0.38
C ARG A 162 9.81 1.38 -1.34
N ASP A 163 9.90 0.20 -0.80
CA ASP A 163 10.16 -1.06 -1.48
C ASP A 163 8.95 -1.98 -1.33
N THR A 164 8.71 -2.89 -2.28
CA THR A 164 7.48 -3.71 -2.28
C THR A 164 7.75 -5.11 -2.82
N ILE A 165 7.32 -6.12 -2.08
CA ILE A 165 7.08 -7.45 -2.66
C ILE A 165 5.66 -7.50 -3.21
N THR A 166 5.49 -8.17 -4.34
CA THR A 166 4.21 -8.41 -4.98
C THR A 166 3.97 -9.91 -5.08
N CYS A 167 2.76 -10.36 -4.80
CA CYS A 167 2.42 -11.78 -4.93
C CYS A 167 0.95 -12.01 -5.31
N THR A 168 0.72 -12.59 -6.49
CA THR A 168 -0.60 -13.07 -6.93
C THR A 168 -0.85 -14.44 -6.32
N MET A 169 -1.72 -14.52 -5.32
CA MET A 169 -2.02 -15.73 -4.54
C MET A 169 -3.30 -16.44 -4.98
N ALA A 170 -4.18 -15.75 -5.70
CA ALA A 170 -5.36 -16.34 -6.33
C ALA A 170 -5.65 -15.63 -7.68
N PRO A 171 -6.30 -16.31 -8.65
CA PRO A 171 -6.86 -17.67 -8.55
C PRO A 171 -5.80 -18.78 -8.67
N GLN A 172 -4.62 -18.45 -9.22
CA GLN A 172 -3.54 -19.41 -9.42
C GLN A 172 -2.28 -18.98 -8.64
N PRO A 173 -2.07 -19.47 -7.41
CA PRO A 173 -0.87 -19.14 -6.64
C PRO A 173 0.43 -19.56 -7.36
N PRO A 174 1.58 -18.97 -7.01
CA PRO A 174 2.89 -19.44 -7.45
C PRO A 174 3.20 -20.83 -6.93
N ASP A 175 4.13 -21.54 -7.58
CA ASP A 175 4.73 -22.72 -6.96
C ASP A 175 5.45 -22.26 -5.68
N PRO A 176 5.29 -22.94 -4.52
CA PRO A 176 6.00 -22.57 -3.30
C PRO A 176 7.50 -22.35 -3.50
N GLN A 177 8.16 -23.08 -4.42
CA GLN A 177 9.58 -22.90 -4.72
C GLN A 177 9.92 -21.55 -5.36
N GLU A 178 8.97 -20.90 -6.02
CA GLU A 178 9.11 -19.55 -6.59
C GLU A 178 9.06 -18.45 -5.51
N LEU A 179 8.56 -18.77 -4.31
CA LEU A 179 8.50 -17.85 -3.18
C LEU A 179 9.83 -17.81 -2.40
N PRO A 180 10.25 -16.64 -1.88
CA PRO A 180 11.44 -16.52 -1.05
C PRO A 180 11.30 -17.37 0.23
N ALA A 181 12.31 -18.21 0.49
CA ALA A 181 12.26 -19.16 1.61
C ALA A 181 12.01 -18.48 2.97
N VAL A 182 12.49 -17.24 3.17
CA VAL A 182 12.37 -16.50 4.43
C VAL A 182 10.93 -16.09 4.79
N CYS A 183 10.02 -16.01 3.81
CA CYS A 183 8.63 -15.60 4.03
C CYS A 183 7.59 -16.51 3.35
N ARG A 184 8.03 -17.58 2.67
CA ARG A 184 7.18 -18.51 1.91
C ARG A 184 6.02 -19.09 2.72
N ASP A 185 6.33 -19.76 3.83
CA ASP A 185 5.32 -20.55 4.55
C ASP A 185 4.26 -19.64 5.16
N ILE A 186 4.71 -18.53 5.77
CA ILE A 186 3.80 -17.56 6.36
C ILE A 186 2.99 -16.82 5.30
N LEU A 187 3.55 -16.49 4.14
CA LEU A 187 2.79 -15.89 3.04
C LEU A 187 1.66 -16.82 2.57
N ILE A 188 1.94 -18.12 2.42
CA ILE A 188 0.93 -19.13 2.06
C ILE A 188 -0.15 -19.26 3.14
N GLU A 189 0.23 -19.34 4.42
CA GLU A 189 -0.72 -19.42 5.53
C GLU A 189 -1.60 -18.17 5.61
N TYR A 190 -0.96 -16.99 5.61
CA TYR A 190 -1.60 -15.69 5.68
C TYR A 190 -2.61 -15.50 4.55
N SER A 191 -2.25 -15.83 3.31
CA SER A 191 -3.15 -15.70 2.16
C SER A 191 -4.39 -16.58 2.26
N LYS A 192 -4.32 -17.77 2.88
CA LYS A 192 -5.52 -18.59 3.12
C LYS A 192 -6.49 -17.91 4.10
N HIS A 193 -5.96 -17.28 5.14
CA HIS A 193 -6.75 -16.50 6.07
C HIS A 193 -7.37 -15.27 5.40
N MET A 194 -6.62 -14.57 4.55
CA MET A 194 -7.13 -13.44 3.78
C MET A 194 -8.21 -13.84 2.78
N MET A 195 -8.06 -14.96 2.07
CA MET A 195 -9.12 -15.47 1.18
C MET A 195 -10.41 -15.71 1.96
N ARG A 196 -10.34 -16.38 3.11
CA ARG A 196 -11.52 -16.63 3.94
C ARG A 196 -12.16 -15.33 4.44
N LEU A 197 -11.36 -14.40 4.97
CA LEU A 197 -11.86 -13.12 5.44
C LEU A 197 -12.46 -12.28 4.31
N GLY A 198 -11.83 -12.25 3.14
CA GLY A 198 -12.32 -11.55 1.96
C GLY A 198 -13.69 -12.07 1.51
N LEU A 199 -13.89 -13.39 1.51
CA LEU A 199 -15.19 -14.00 1.21
C LEU A 199 -16.28 -13.57 2.20
N VAL A 200 -15.96 -13.48 3.50
CA VAL A 200 -16.90 -12.99 4.54
C VAL A 200 -17.20 -11.51 4.32
N ILE A 201 -16.19 -10.68 4.06
CA ILE A 201 -16.39 -9.25 3.77
C ILE A 201 -17.29 -9.07 2.54
N PHE A 202 -17.12 -9.90 1.50
CA PHE A 202 -17.99 -9.88 0.34
C PHE A 202 -19.46 -10.15 0.62
N GLU A 203 -19.75 -11.09 1.52
CA GLU A 203 -21.13 -11.35 1.92
C GLU A 203 -21.72 -10.16 2.66
N VAL A 204 -20.96 -9.63 3.61
CA VAL A 204 -21.37 -8.49 4.42
C VAL A 204 -21.59 -7.26 3.53
N LEU A 205 -20.74 -7.02 2.54
CA LEU A 205 -20.91 -5.94 1.55
C LEU A 205 -22.13 -6.18 0.67
N SER A 206 -22.38 -7.41 0.21
CA SER A 206 -23.57 -7.73 -0.59
C SER A 206 -24.85 -7.44 0.20
N GLU A 207 -24.93 -7.86 1.46
CA GLU A 207 -26.08 -7.56 2.33
C GLU A 207 -26.16 -6.07 2.71
N ALA A 208 -25.02 -5.40 2.88
CA ALA A 208 -24.96 -3.96 3.07
C ALA A 208 -25.46 -3.19 1.84
N LEU A 209 -25.46 -3.80 0.65
CA LEU A 209 -26.12 -3.26 -0.54
C LEU A 209 -27.60 -3.67 -0.65
N GLY A 210 -28.11 -4.50 0.27
CA GLY A 210 -29.47 -5.05 0.23
C GLY A 210 -29.64 -6.21 -0.76
N LEU A 211 -28.54 -6.86 -1.14
CA LEU A 211 -28.50 -7.96 -2.09
C LEU A 211 -28.42 -9.31 -1.37
N ASN A 212 -28.50 -10.40 -2.14
CA ASN A 212 -28.22 -11.74 -1.62
C ASN A 212 -26.76 -11.81 -1.09
N PRO A 213 -26.47 -12.48 0.04
CA PRO A 213 -25.11 -12.59 0.57
C PRO A 213 -24.07 -13.11 -0.44
N ASN A 214 -24.46 -13.95 -1.41
CA ASN A 214 -23.52 -14.48 -2.39
C ASN A 214 -23.43 -13.64 -3.67
N HIS A 215 -24.17 -12.53 -3.79
CA HIS A 215 -24.28 -11.79 -5.05
C HIS A 215 -22.93 -11.41 -5.67
N LEU A 216 -22.04 -10.75 -4.89
CA LEU A 216 -20.73 -10.36 -5.41
C LEU A 216 -19.83 -11.57 -5.70
N LYS A 217 -20.00 -12.69 -5.00
CA LYS A 217 -19.23 -13.91 -5.30
C LYS A 217 -19.71 -14.58 -6.59
N GLU A 218 -21.03 -14.61 -6.81
CA GLU A 218 -21.65 -15.17 -8.01
C GLU A 218 -21.33 -14.36 -9.27
N MET A 219 -20.87 -13.12 -9.11
CA MET A 219 -20.30 -12.28 -10.17
C MET A 219 -18.79 -12.51 -10.39
N ASP A 220 -18.22 -13.57 -9.81
CA ASP A 220 -16.79 -13.88 -9.82
C ASP A 220 -15.89 -12.76 -9.26
N CYS A 221 -16.47 -11.81 -8.49
CA CYS A 221 -15.70 -10.71 -7.95
C CYS A 221 -14.63 -11.23 -6.98
N ALA A 222 -14.88 -12.32 -6.25
CA ALA A 222 -14.05 -12.80 -5.14
C ALA A 222 -12.91 -13.78 -5.50
N GLU A 223 -12.57 -13.90 -6.79
CA GLU A 223 -11.62 -14.92 -7.28
C GLU A 223 -10.13 -14.50 -7.16
N GLY A 224 -9.86 -13.20 -7.10
CA GLY A 224 -8.51 -12.66 -7.02
C GLY A 224 -7.94 -12.64 -5.60
N LEU A 225 -6.61 -12.64 -5.47
CA LEU A 225 -5.93 -12.17 -4.27
C LEU A 225 -4.52 -11.72 -4.63
N TYR A 226 -4.24 -10.45 -4.38
CA TYR A 226 -2.94 -9.86 -4.64
C TYR A 226 -2.37 -9.25 -3.37
N VAL A 227 -1.22 -9.78 -2.95
CA VAL A 227 -0.53 -9.39 -1.72
C VAL A 227 0.60 -8.44 -2.06
N LEU A 228 0.60 -7.29 -1.40
CA LEU A 228 1.66 -6.29 -1.40
C LEU A 228 2.31 -6.28 -0.02
N GLY A 229 3.63 -6.52 0.02
CA GLY A 229 4.43 -6.35 1.23
C GLY A 229 5.29 -5.10 1.13
N HIS A 230 4.74 -3.97 1.58
CA HIS A 230 5.44 -2.69 1.57
C HIS A 230 6.43 -2.60 2.74
N TYR A 231 7.60 -2.09 2.41
CA TYR A 231 8.67 -1.80 3.35
C TYR A 231 9.08 -0.33 3.17
N TYR A 232 9.01 0.43 4.25
CA TYR A 232 9.31 1.86 4.32
C TYR A 232 10.60 2.03 5.14
N PRO A 233 11.78 2.08 4.49
CA PRO A 233 13.03 2.32 5.19
C PRO A 233 13.04 3.70 5.86
N ALA A 234 13.85 3.88 6.90
CA ALA A 234 14.05 5.20 7.50
C ALA A 234 14.51 6.23 6.43
N CYS A 235 13.89 7.41 6.43
CA CYS A 235 14.18 8.47 5.47
C CYS A 235 15.00 9.58 6.14
N PRO A 236 16.13 10.03 5.55
CA PRO A 236 16.93 11.13 6.12
C PRO A 236 16.27 12.51 5.93
N GLU A 237 15.35 12.65 4.96
CA GLU A 237 14.63 13.91 4.67
C GLU A 237 13.12 13.63 4.53
N PRO A 238 12.42 13.21 5.61
CA PRO A 238 11.03 12.74 5.55
C PRO A 238 10.05 13.83 5.10
N ASP A 239 10.35 15.10 5.36
CA ASP A 239 9.50 16.24 4.95
C ASP A 239 9.52 16.51 3.43
N LEU A 240 10.36 15.81 2.66
CA LEU A 240 10.51 15.99 1.21
C LEU A 240 9.90 14.86 0.39
N THR A 241 9.45 13.77 1.01
CA THR A 241 9.00 12.58 0.30
C THR A 241 7.79 11.93 0.97
N LEU A 242 7.19 10.97 0.28
CA LEU A 242 6.08 10.17 0.80
C LEU A 242 6.43 8.69 0.72
N GLY A 243 6.02 7.93 1.73
CA GLY A 243 6.04 6.47 1.66
C GLY A 243 5.11 5.97 0.56
N THR A 244 3.94 6.59 0.38
CA THR A 244 3.02 6.32 -0.72
C THR A 244 2.25 7.59 -1.05
N SER A 245 2.30 8.04 -2.31
CA SER A 245 1.51 9.17 -2.81
C SER A 245 0.00 8.93 -2.64
N ASN A 246 -0.77 10.01 -2.59
CA ASN A 246 -2.22 9.95 -2.53
C ASN A 246 -2.79 9.17 -3.74
N HIS A 247 -3.69 8.24 -3.47
CA HIS A 247 -4.36 7.43 -4.47
C HIS A 247 -5.68 6.89 -3.93
N ALA A 248 -6.52 6.38 -4.83
CA ALA A 248 -7.59 5.45 -4.52
C ALA A 248 -7.18 4.06 -5.00
N ASP A 249 -7.68 3.01 -4.36
CA ASP A 249 -7.42 1.64 -4.77
C ASP A 249 -8.33 1.25 -5.93
N ASN A 250 -7.79 0.45 -6.86
CA ASN A 250 -8.45 0.12 -8.12
C ASN A 250 -9.28 -1.19 -8.06
N GLY A 251 -9.45 -1.78 -6.87
CA GLY A 251 -10.12 -3.07 -6.64
C GLY A 251 -11.56 -2.93 -6.14
N PHE A 252 -12.09 -3.96 -5.47
CA PHE A 252 -13.36 -3.87 -4.74
C PHE A 252 -13.17 -3.36 -3.31
N PHE A 253 -12.20 -3.94 -2.61
CA PHE A 253 -11.75 -3.47 -1.32
C PHE A 253 -10.31 -3.92 -1.09
N THR A 254 -9.67 -3.26 -0.13
CA THR A 254 -8.36 -3.62 0.40
C THR A 254 -8.50 -4.04 1.85
N VAL A 255 -7.75 -5.07 2.25
CA VAL A 255 -7.52 -5.38 3.66
C VAL A 255 -6.07 -5.06 3.95
N LEU A 256 -5.82 -4.36 5.04
CA LEU A 256 -4.53 -3.80 5.37
C LEU A 256 -4.10 -4.25 6.77
N LEU A 257 -2.90 -4.82 6.83
CA LEU A 257 -2.20 -5.11 8.07
C LEU A 257 -1.08 -4.09 8.27
N GLN A 258 -1.16 -3.33 9.36
CA GLN A 258 -0.13 -2.36 9.75
C GLN A 258 0.77 -2.94 10.84
N ASP A 259 2.04 -2.52 10.84
CA ASP A 259 2.86 -2.60 12.03
C ASP A 259 2.39 -1.62 13.13
N GLN A 260 3.15 -1.53 14.22
CA GLN A 260 2.82 -0.64 15.34
C GLN A 260 3.33 0.79 15.15
N MET A 261 4.04 1.09 14.06
CA MET A 261 4.53 2.44 13.74
C MET A 261 3.45 3.26 13.05
N GLY A 262 2.65 2.64 12.18
CA GLY A 262 1.56 3.30 11.48
C GLY A 262 2.03 4.12 10.29
N GLY A 263 1.49 5.33 10.14
CA GLY A 263 1.75 6.21 8.99
C GLY A 263 0.71 6.15 7.87
N LEU A 264 -0.38 5.40 8.06
CA LEU A 264 -1.55 5.50 7.19
C LEU A 264 -2.30 6.81 7.49
N GLN A 265 -2.60 7.55 6.44
CA GLN A 265 -3.50 8.69 6.46
C GLN A 265 -4.60 8.50 5.43
N ILE A 266 -5.81 8.94 5.76
CA ILE A 266 -6.96 8.93 4.85
C ILE A 266 -7.45 10.36 4.62
N LEU A 267 -7.94 10.65 3.42
CA LEU A 267 -8.55 11.93 3.10
C LEU A 267 -10.05 11.88 3.43
N HIS A 268 -10.47 12.61 4.45
CA HIS A 268 -11.88 12.72 4.87
C HIS A 268 -12.26 14.19 4.98
N GLU A 269 -13.36 14.60 4.31
CA GLU A 269 -13.83 16.00 4.28
C GLU A 269 -12.72 17.01 3.90
N ASN A 270 -11.89 16.67 2.90
CA ASN A 270 -10.72 17.45 2.45
C ASN A 270 -9.63 17.63 3.52
N GLN A 271 -9.58 16.76 4.52
CA GLN A 271 -8.55 16.74 5.55
C GLN A 271 -7.88 15.38 5.63
N TRP A 272 -6.55 15.36 5.71
CA TRP A 272 -5.82 14.14 6.01
C TRP A 272 -5.94 13.82 7.49
N VAL A 273 -6.38 12.59 7.78
CA VAL A 273 -6.62 12.05 9.12
C VAL A 273 -5.76 10.81 9.32
N ASP A 274 -5.00 10.78 10.41
CA ASP A 274 -4.19 9.62 10.78
C ASP A 274 -5.09 8.43 11.18
N VAL A 275 -4.70 7.24 10.74
CA VAL A 275 -5.29 5.98 11.19
C VAL A 275 -4.31 5.29 12.13
N PRO A 276 -4.44 5.47 13.45
CA PRO A 276 -3.50 4.89 14.40
C PRO A 276 -3.62 3.36 14.38
N PRO A 277 -2.50 2.61 14.36
CA PRO A 277 -2.55 1.16 14.44
C PRO A 277 -3.24 0.67 15.71
N LEU A 278 -4.19 -0.26 15.54
CA LEU A 278 -4.83 -0.96 16.63
C LEU A 278 -4.28 -2.40 16.69
N PRO A 279 -3.68 -2.84 17.82
CA PRO A 279 -3.12 -4.19 17.93
C PRO A 279 -4.15 -5.28 17.62
N GLY A 280 -3.83 -6.13 16.64
CA GLY A 280 -4.69 -7.23 16.23
C GLY A 280 -5.92 -6.80 15.41
N ALA A 281 -5.94 -5.58 14.89
CA ALA A 281 -6.95 -5.13 13.95
C ALA A 281 -6.41 -5.11 12.51
N LEU A 282 -7.35 -5.17 11.56
CA LEU A 282 -7.09 -4.97 10.14
C LEU A 282 -7.87 -3.73 9.67
N VAL A 283 -7.25 -2.87 8.87
CA VAL A 283 -7.98 -1.78 8.20
C VAL A 283 -8.59 -2.33 6.92
N VAL A 284 -9.83 -1.98 6.63
CA VAL A 284 -10.52 -2.31 5.39
C VAL A 284 -10.96 -1.02 4.72
N ASN A 285 -10.71 -0.89 3.42
CA ASN A 285 -11.24 0.21 2.63
C ASN A 285 -11.90 -0.27 1.36
N VAL A 286 -12.97 0.42 0.96
CA VAL A 286 -13.60 0.19 -0.33
C VAL A 286 -12.76 0.84 -1.44
N ALA A 287 -12.89 0.30 -2.64
CA ALA A 287 -12.08 0.65 -3.79
C ALA A 287 -12.96 0.87 -5.03
N ASP A 288 -12.37 1.41 -6.10
CA ASP A 288 -13.08 1.99 -7.24
C ASP A 288 -14.08 1.03 -7.91
N LEU A 289 -13.78 -0.28 -8.02
CA LEU A 289 -14.70 -1.24 -8.65
C LEU A 289 -15.97 -1.45 -7.84
N LEU A 290 -15.89 -1.41 -6.50
CA LEU A 290 -17.09 -1.51 -5.67
C LEU A 290 -17.92 -0.23 -5.77
N GLN A 291 -17.27 0.94 -5.84
CA GLN A 291 -17.95 2.23 -6.01
C GLN A 291 -18.58 2.36 -7.41
N ALA A 292 -17.93 1.81 -8.43
CA ALA A 292 -18.33 1.91 -9.83
C ALA A 292 -19.20 0.74 -10.32
N SER A 293 -19.70 -0.15 -9.46
CA SER A 293 -20.54 -1.28 -9.87
C SER A 293 -22.04 -0.93 -9.88
N PRO A 294 -22.62 -0.57 -11.05
CA PRO A 294 -24.04 -0.71 -11.29
C PRO A 294 -24.30 -1.62 -12.52
N TYR A 295 -24.00 -2.91 -12.41
CA TYR A 295 -24.21 -3.95 -13.45
C TYR A 295 -23.10 -4.07 -14.53
N ASN A 296 -22.66 -5.32 -14.76
CA ASN A 296 -21.56 -5.83 -15.62
C ASN A 296 -20.12 -5.69 -15.09
N CYS A 297 -19.50 -6.85 -14.86
CA CYS A 297 -18.13 -7.02 -14.40
C CYS A 297 -17.51 -8.14 -15.27
N ASP A 298 -16.78 -7.79 -16.32
CA ASP A 298 -16.14 -8.75 -17.26
C ASP A 298 -14.61 -8.59 -17.37
N ASP A 299 -13.95 -7.76 -16.56
CA ASP A 299 -12.49 -7.59 -16.64
C ASP A 299 -11.79 -7.69 -15.26
N LEU A 300 -10.79 -8.58 -15.21
CA LEU A 300 -9.74 -8.81 -14.20
C LEU A 300 -9.95 -8.20 -12.79
N PHE A 301 -10.43 -9.01 -11.84
CA PHE A 301 -10.67 -8.59 -10.45
C PHE A 301 -9.44 -8.82 -9.56
N VAL A 302 -8.96 -7.76 -8.92
CA VAL A 302 -7.81 -7.82 -8.00
C VAL A 302 -8.22 -7.24 -6.64
N PHE A 303 -8.13 -8.06 -5.60
CA PHE A 303 -8.12 -7.57 -4.21
C PHE A 303 -6.70 -7.17 -3.88
N TYR A 304 -6.55 -5.93 -3.45
CA TYR A 304 -5.29 -5.48 -2.92
C TYR A 304 -5.23 -5.83 -1.45
N PHE A 305 -4.12 -6.44 -1.05
CA PHE A 305 -3.80 -6.61 0.34
C PHE A 305 -2.50 -5.88 0.61
N GLY A 306 -2.50 -4.88 1.48
CA GLY A 306 -1.30 -4.14 1.85
C GLY A 306 -0.75 -4.62 3.19
N ILE A 307 0.56 -4.87 3.27
CA ILE A 307 1.30 -4.92 4.54
C ILE A 307 2.13 -3.67 4.59
N PHE A 308 1.95 -2.85 5.62
CA PHE A 308 2.76 -1.67 5.83
C PHE A 308 3.74 -1.96 6.96
N TYR A 309 5.02 -2.03 6.63
CA TYR A 309 6.10 -2.15 7.59
C TYR A 309 7.05 -0.95 7.47
N SER A 310 7.18 -0.18 8.54
CA SER A 310 8.05 0.99 8.65
C SER A 310 9.17 0.73 9.65
N THR A 311 10.40 1.09 9.27
CA THR A 311 11.53 1.09 10.21
C THR A 311 11.88 2.53 10.60
N LEU A 312 11.89 2.84 11.89
CA LEU A 312 12.70 3.92 12.44
C LEU A 312 13.64 3.35 13.50
N THR A 313 14.93 3.34 13.17
CA THR A 313 16.12 3.80 13.93
C THR A 313 17.36 3.31 13.23
#